data_AF-A0A256Z457-F1
#
_entry.id   AF-A0A256Z457-F1
#
_cell.length_a   1.000
_cell.length_b   1.000
_cell.length_c   1.000
_cell.angle_alpha   90.00
_cell.angle_beta   90.00
_cell.angle_gamma   90.00
#
_symmetry.space_group_name_H-M   'P 1'
#
loop_
_entity.id
_entity.type
_entity.pdbx_description
1 polymer ?
#
loop_
_entity_poly.entity_id
_entity_poly.type
_entity_poly.pdbx_seq_one_letter_code
_entity_poly.pdbx_strand_id
1 'polypeptide(L)'
;MINPSDLGLKEFPNNYDLIRDWAFISPRIESSFTVWIKSRWDYAIEEEIMKSFESLVPNLNAAIIIESLWRDISRAKVSLWLKSVDNLEDVIELIMKIVKYMEFKYIRLLVTKEIYHKYLTKYKCRVIDEYLVLYKRLK
;
A
#
# COMPACT_ATOMS: atom_id res chain seq x y z
N MET A 1 15.13 -9.60 -13.39
CA MET A 1 13.79 -9.29 -12.82
C MET A 1 13.69 -10.07 -11.52
N ILE A 2 13.29 -9.46 -10.41
CA ILE A 2 13.22 -10.16 -9.12
C ILE A 2 11.84 -10.81 -8.99
N ASN A 3 11.77 -12.11 -8.73
CA ASN A 3 10.53 -12.79 -8.41
C ASN A 3 10.17 -12.49 -6.93
N PRO A 4 8.97 -11.98 -6.61
CA PRO A 4 8.57 -11.71 -5.22
C PRO A 4 8.74 -12.90 -4.27
N SER A 5 8.63 -14.14 -4.79
CA SER A 5 8.83 -15.37 -4.01
C SER A 5 10.24 -15.48 -3.38
N ASP A 6 11.25 -14.83 -3.98
CA ASP A 6 12.65 -14.91 -3.54
C ASP A 6 12.99 -13.89 -2.43
N LEU A 7 12.03 -13.06 -2.01
CA LEU A 7 12.25 -11.91 -1.11
C LEU A 7 11.94 -12.19 0.37
N GLY A 8 11.79 -13.47 0.76
CA GLY A 8 11.46 -13.85 2.14
C GLY A 8 10.09 -13.34 2.60
N LEU A 9 9.17 -13.17 1.64
CA LEU A 9 7.83 -12.67 1.85
C LEU A 9 6.95 -13.70 2.54
N LYS A 10 6.03 -13.22 3.39
CA LYS A 10 5.03 -14.05 4.06
C LYS A 10 3.62 -13.67 3.61
N GLU A 11 2.67 -14.57 3.85
CA GLU A 11 1.25 -14.31 3.61
C GLU A 11 0.78 -13.06 4.36
N PHE A 12 -0.17 -12.34 3.76
CA PHE A 12 -0.74 -11.15 4.36
C PHE A 12 -1.59 -11.53 5.61
N PRO A 13 -1.53 -10.77 6.72
CA PRO A 13 -2.09 -11.20 8.00
C PRO A 13 -3.62 -11.42 7.97
N ASN A 14 -4.05 -12.66 8.22
CA ASN A 14 -5.47 -13.05 8.31
C ASN A 14 -6.17 -12.56 9.59
N ASN A 15 -5.42 -11.95 10.53
CA ASN A 15 -5.95 -11.25 11.69
C ASN A 15 -5.40 -9.82 11.72
N TYR A 16 -6.30 -8.83 11.81
CA TYR A 16 -5.96 -7.41 11.90
C TYR A 16 -5.12 -7.06 13.14
N ASP A 17 -5.20 -7.83 14.21
CA ASP A 17 -4.47 -7.59 15.46
C ASP A 17 -2.95 -7.51 15.27
N LEU A 18 -2.43 -8.18 14.24
CA LEU A 18 -1.01 -8.19 13.91
C LEU A 18 -0.51 -6.86 13.33
N ILE A 19 -1.40 -6.03 12.78
CA ILE A 19 -1.09 -4.75 12.13
C ILE A 19 -1.85 -3.56 12.73
N ARG A 20 -2.63 -3.81 13.79
CA ARG A 20 -3.54 -2.83 14.41
C ARG A 20 -2.84 -1.54 14.82
N ASP A 21 -1.64 -1.66 15.37
CA ASP A 21 -0.87 -0.55 15.94
C ASP A 21 0.21 -0.02 14.98
N TRP A 22 0.16 -0.41 13.71
CA TRP A 22 1.12 0.03 12.69
C TRP A 22 0.65 1.33 12.04
N ALA A 23 1.60 2.14 11.56
CA ALA A 23 1.30 3.34 10.80
C ALA A 23 0.69 2.96 9.44
N PHE A 24 -0.50 3.48 9.16
CA PHE A 24 -1.25 3.15 7.95
C PHE A 24 -1.20 4.27 6.91
N ILE A 25 -0.93 3.90 5.66
CA ILE A 25 -0.76 4.80 4.51
C ILE A 25 -1.59 4.25 3.33
N SER A 26 -2.64 4.97 2.89
CA SER A 26 -3.55 4.49 1.84
C SER A 26 -4.33 5.63 1.15
N PRO A 27 -4.67 5.51 -0.16
CA PRO A 27 -5.31 6.55 -0.96
C PRO A 27 -6.79 6.89 -0.75
N ARG A 28 -7.37 6.65 0.42
CA ARG A 28 -8.71 7.17 0.81
C ARG A 28 -8.78 7.51 2.29
N ILE A 29 -9.79 8.33 2.67
CA ILE A 29 -10.21 8.72 4.04
C ILE A 29 -10.64 7.56 4.97
N GLU A 30 -10.33 6.32 4.60
CA GLU A 30 -10.78 5.12 5.31
C GLU A 30 -9.82 4.79 6.45
N SER A 31 -10.37 4.25 7.54
CA SER A 31 -9.54 3.75 8.65
C SER A 31 -8.72 2.54 8.21
N SER A 32 -7.58 2.31 8.87
CA SER A 32 -6.74 1.12 8.70
C SER A 32 -7.57 -0.18 8.75
N PHE A 33 -8.48 -0.26 9.71
CA PHE A 33 -9.38 -1.41 9.88
C PHE A 33 -10.35 -1.57 8.70
N THR A 34 -10.95 -0.47 8.23
CA THR A 34 -11.87 -0.49 7.08
C THR A 34 -11.17 -0.99 5.82
N VAL A 35 -9.94 -0.55 5.56
CA VAL A 35 -9.18 -1.00 4.39
C VAL A 35 -8.79 -2.47 4.51
N TRP A 36 -8.39 -2.93 5.69
CA TRP A 36 -8.13 -4.36 5.92
C TRP A 36 -9.36 -5.23 5.69
N ILE A 37 -10.55 -4.83 6.19
CA ILE A 37 -11.79 -5.58 5.92
C ILE A 37 -12.07 -5.64 4.43
N LYS A 38 -12.01 -4.49 3.73
CA LYS A 38 -12.35 -4.40 2.31
C LYS A 38 -11.39 -5.17 1.41
N SER A 39 -10.14 -5.36 1.82
CA SER A 39 -9.19 -6.18 1.06
C SER A 39 -9.52 -7.68 1.12
N ARG A 40 -10.35 -8.11 2.07
CA ARG A 40 -10.81 -9.50 2.20
C ARG A 40 -12.11 -9.80 1.47
N TRP A 41 -12.69 -8.81 0.81
CA TRP A 41 -13.94 -9.00 0.08
C TRP A 41 -13.65 -9.61 -1.29
N ASP A 42 -14.21 -10.77 -1.54
CA ASP A 42 -14.28 -11.34 -2.88
C ASP A 42 -15.29 -10.53 -3.69
N TYR A 43 -14.81 -9.74 -4.65
CA TYR A 43 -15.69 -8.97 -5.53
C TYR A 43 -16.22 -9.86 -6.64
N ALA A 44 -17.52 -10.09 -6.67
CA ALA A 44 -18.23 -10.74 -7.77
C ALA A 44 -18.54 -9.74 -8.89
N ILE A 45 -17.51 -9.11 -9.48
CA ILE A 45 -17.66 -8.25 -10.66
C ILE A 45 -16.93 -8.94 -11.83
N GLU A 46 -17.63 -9.08 -12.95
CA GLU A 46 -17.21 -9.79 -14.16
C GLU A 46 -15.81 -9.38 -14.67
N GLU A 47 -14.91 -10.37 -14.71
CA GLU A 47 -13.83 -10.62 -15.69
C GLU A 47 -12.84 -9.52 -16.13
N GLU A 48 -12.53 -8.50 -15.34
CA GLU A 48 -11.16 -7.98 -15.34
C GLU A 48 -10.46 -8.47 -14.08
N ILE A 49 -9.59 -9.48 -14.24
CA ILE A 49 -8.73 -10.02 -13.18
C ILE A 49 -7.91 -8.85 -12.63
N MET A 50 -8.38 -8.27 -11.54
CA MET A 50 -7.71 -7.19 -10.85
C MET A 50 -6.32 -7.69 -10.48
N LYS A 51 -5.27 -7.11 -11.07
CA LYS A 51 -3.89 -7.48 -10.72
C LYS A 51 -3.69 -7.07 -9.25
N SER A 52 -3.63 -8.05 -8.35
CA SER A 52 -3.44 -7.83 -6.94
C SER A 52 -2.23 -8.58 -6.41
N PHE A 53 -1.54 -7.97 -5.45
CA PHE A 53 -0.46 -8.56 -4.70
C PHE A 53 -0.57 -8.10 -3.25
N GLU A 54 -0.60 -9.03 -2.32
CA GLU A 54 -0.59 -8.74 -0.89
C GLU A 54 0.44 -9.59 -0.17
N SER A 55 1.18 -8.96 0.76
CA SER A 55 2.20 -9.68 1.51
C SER A 55 2.62 -8.97 2.78
N LEU A 56 2.99 -9.76 3.78
CA LEU A 56 3.78 -9.33 4.92
C LEU A 56 5.28 -9.41 4.57
N VAL A 57 6.02 -8.35 4.88
CA VAL A 57 7.48 -8.24 4.69
C VAL A 57 8.15 -8.19 6.07
N PRO A 58 8.49 -9.33 6.69
CA PRO A 58 8.95 -9.38 8.08
C PRO A 58 10.22 -8.57 8.31
N ASN A 59 11.18 -8.65 7.38
CA ASN A 59 12.48 -7.99 7.50
C ASN A 59 12.37 -6.46 7.55
N LEU A 60 11.30 -5.90 6.98
CA LEU A 60 11.03 -4.46 6.97
C LEU A 60 9.91 -4.08 7.96
N ASN A 61 9.36 -5.04 8.70
CA ASN A 61 8.20 -4.86 9.56
C ASN A 61 7.07 -4.09 8.85
N ALA A 62 6.74 -4.53 7.63
CA ALA A 62 5.80 -3.88 6.75
C ALA A 62 4.77 -4.86 6.21
N ALA A 63 3.56 -4.40 5.93
CA ALA A 63 2.53 -5.16 5.23
C ALA A 63 2.02 -4.34 4.06
N ILE A 64 1.92 -4.94 2.89
CA ILE A 64 1.72 -4.24 1.62
C ILE A 64 0.56 -4.88 0.88
N ILE A 65 -0.30 -4.05 0.32
CA ILE A 65 -1.30 -4.42 -0.68
C ILE A 65 -1.09 -3.53 -1.90
N ILE A 66 -0.99 -4.16 -3.08
CA ILE A 66 -0.87 -3.53 -4.38
C ILE A 66 -2.04 -4.04 -5.22
N GLU A 67 -2.87 -3.13 -5.72
CA GLU A 67 -4.05 -3.50 -6.50
C GLU A 67 -4.21 -2.57 -7.71
N SER A 68 -4.63 -3.11 -8.85
CA SER A 68 -4.93 -2.30 -10.03
C SER A 68 -6.15 -1.40 -9.82
N LEU A 69 -6.12 -0.18 -10.34
CA LEU A 69 -7.29 0.69 -10.33
C LEU A 69 -8.36 0.18 -11.31
N TRP A 70 -9.63 0.17 -10.90
CA TRP A 70 -10.76 -0.35 -11.69
C TRP A 70 -10.91 0.27 -13.10
N ARG A 71 -10.53 1.54 -13.28
CA ARG A 71 -10.65 2.24 -14.58
C ARG A 71 -9.35 2.29 -15.39
N ASP A 72 -8.24 1.89 -14.79
CA ASP A 72 -6.92 1.97 -15.40
C ASP A 72 -6.00 0.92 -14.79
N ILE A 73 -6.07 -0.29 -15.37
CA ILE A 73 -5.29 -1.45 -14.92
C ILE A 73 -3.77 -1.26 -15.04
N SER A 74 -3.31 -0.22 -15.75
CA SER A 74 -1.89 0.13 -15.84
C SER A 74 -1.38 0.86 -14.58
N ARG A 75 -2.28 1.24 -13.66
CA ARG A 75 -1.96 1.94 -12.42
C ARG A 75 -2.27 1.08 -11.22
N ALA A 76 -1.33 1.06 -10.27
CA ALA A 76 -1.53 0.44 -8.98
C ALA A 76 -1.89 1.47 -7.90
N LYS A 77 -2.83 1.11 -7.04
CA LYS A 77 -2.99 1.68 -5.70
C LYS A 77 -2.14 0.85 -4.73
N VAL A 78 -1.45 1.54 -3.82
CA VAL A 78 -0.71 0.90 -2.73
C VAL A 78 -1.34 1.27 -1.40
N SER A 79 -1.59 0.24 -0.58
CA SER A 79 -1.91 0.38 0.83
C SER A 79 -0.77 -0.23 1.64
N LEU A 80 -0.28 0.49 2.64
CA LEU A 80 0.93 0.15 3.36
C LEU A 80 0.71 0.30 4.87
N TRP A 81 1.12 -0.72 5.62
CA TRP A 81 1.29 -0.67 7.07
C TRP A 81 2.76 -0.76 7.41
N LEU A 82 3.25 0.15 8.25
CA LEU A 82 4.63 0.19 8.72
C LEU A 82 4.66 0.17 10.25
N LYS A 83 5.42 -0.74 10.83
CA LYS A 83 5.68 -0.68 12.28
C LYS A 83 6.49 0.57 12.68
N SER A 84 7.38 1.04 11.80
CA SER A 84 8.05 2.34 11.91
C SER A 84 8.14 3.00 10.55
N VAL A 85 7.89 4.32 10.50
CA VAL A 85 8.01 5.13 9.27
C VAL A 85 9.46 5.21 8.79
N ASP A 86 10.45 4.91 9.64
CA ASP A 86 11.86 4.89 9.24
C ASP A 86 12.16 3.84 8.17
N ASN A 87 11.35 2.77 8.09
CA ASN A 87 11.49 1.72 7.07
C ASN A 87 10.80 2.08 5.74
N LEU A 88 10.17 3.26 5.63
CA LEU A 88 9.36 3.61 4.46
C LEU A 88 10.18 3.59 3.18
N GLU A 89 11.42 4.08 3.19
CA GLU A 89 12.25 4.17 1.99
C GLU A 89 12.56 2.78 1.41
N ASP A 90 13.03 1.86 2.26
CA ASP A 90 13.32 0.47 1.87
C ASP A 90 12.07 -0.23 1.34
N VAL A 91 10.92 0.03 1.97
CA VAL A 91 9.65 -0.53 1.55
C VAL A 91 9.18 0.05 0.21
N ILE A 92 9.37 1.35 -0.04
CA ILE A 92 9.06 1.96 -1.34
C ILE A 92 9.95 1.37 -2.44
N GLU A 93 11.24 1.13 -2.19
CA GLU A 93 12.12 0.47 -3.16
C GLU A 93 11.68 -0.96 -3.47
N LEU A 94 11.27 -1.71 -2.44
CA LEU A 94 10.69 -3.04 -2.60
C LEU A 94 9.40 -2.99 -3.45
N ILE A 95 8.49 -2.07 -3.13
CA ILE A 95 7.25 -1.86 -3.87
C ILE A 95 7.56 -1.55 -5.34
N MET A 96 8.50 -0.66 -5.62
CA MET A 96 8.92 -0.31 -6.99
C MET A 96 9.40 -1.52 -7.79
N LYS A 97 10.12 -2.46 -7.15
CA LYS A 97 10.55 -3.72 -7.78
C LYS A 97 9.35 -4.62 -8.08
N ILE A 98 8.43 -4.78 -7.13
CA ILE A 98 7.23 -5.63 -7.28
C ILE A 98 6.31 -5.07 -8.37
N VAL A 99 6.00 -3.77 -8.35
CA VAL A 99 5.09 -3.19 -9.35
C VAL A 99 5.65 -3.24 -10.76
N LYS A 100 6.98 -3.18 -10.91
CA LYS A 100 7.66 -3.33 -12.20
C LYS A 100 7.55 -4.76 -12.71
N TYR A 101 7.67 -5.75 -11.82
CA TYR A 101 7.45 -7.15 -12.13
C TYR A 101 5.99 -7.42 -12.57
N MET A 102 5.02 -6.75 -11.93
CA MET A 102 3.59 -6.83 -12.27
C MET A 102 3.18 -5.99 -13.49
N GLU A 103 4.14 -5.28 -14.10
CA GLU A 103 3.97 -4.42 -15.30
C GLU A 103 3.09 -3.18 -15.10
N PHE A 104 2.98 -2.68 -13.87
CA PHE A 104 2.33 -1.39 -13.63
C PHE A 104 3.22 -0.23 -14.12
N LYS A 105 2.60 0.76 -14.75
CA LYS A 105 3.28 1.98 -15.23
C LYS A 105 3.39 3.06 -14.16
N TYR A 106 2.40 3.14 -13.26
CA TYR A 106 2.34 4.15 -12.22
C TYR A 106 1.82 3.58 -10.90
N ILE A 107 2.30 4.15 -9.80
CA ILE A 107 1.81 3.86 -8.45
C ILE A 107 1.13 5.11 -7.90
N ARG A 108 0.03 4.91 -7.17
CA ARG A 108 -0.61 5.94 -6.35
C ARG A 108 -0.48 5.59 -4.88
N LEU A 109 0.00 6.56 -4.12
CA LEU A 109 0.11 6.55 -2.68
C LEU A 109 -0.53 7.83 -2.15
N LEU A 110 -1.23 7.75 -1.04
CA LEU A 110 -1.65 8.93 -0.27
C LEU A 110 -0.91 8.90 1.05
N VAL A 111 -0.31 10.03 1.36
CA VAL A 111 0.52 10.23 2.53
C VAL A 111 0.17 11.56 3.15
N THR A 112 0.52 11.74 4.42
CA THR A 112 0.50 13.07 5.03
C THR A 112 1.55 13.96 4.37
N LYS A 113 1.38 15.28 4.50
CA LYS A 113 2.35 16.24 3.94
C LYS A 113 3.74 16.02 4.53
N GLU A 114 3.84 15.67 5.81
CA GLU A 114 5.12 15.42 6.48
C GLU A 114 5.86 14.24 5.85
N ILE A 115 5.16 13.12 5.60
CA ILE A 115 5.75 11.95 4.96
C ILE A 115 6.19 12.28 3.52
N TYR A 116 5.36 13.00 2.77
CA TYR A 116 5.70 13.42 1.40
C TYR A 116 7.01 14.21 1.38
N HIS A 117 7.10 15.28 2.18
CA HIS A 117 8.26 16.16 2.18
C HIS A 117 9.53 15.46 2.67
N LYS A 118 9.41 14.62 3.70
CA LYS A 118 10.56 13.96 4.34
C LYS A 118 11.10 12.79 3.52
N TYR A 119 10.24 11.98 2.90
CA TYR A 119 10.67 10.70 2.31
C TYR A 119 10.44 10.58 0.80
N LEU A 120 9.48 11.32 0.22
CA LEU A 120 9.04 11.04 -1.15
C LEU A 120 9.53 12.04 -2.20
N THR A 121 9.99 13.22 -1.81
CA THR A 121 10.50 14.28 -2.71
C THR A 121 11.68 13.84 -3.56
N LYS A 122 12.45 12.84 -3.13
CA LYS A 122 13.57 12.25 -3.88
C LYS A 122 13.15 11.39 -5.08
N TYR A 123 11.90 10.92 -5.11
CA TYR A 123 11.39 10.10 -6.21
C TYR A 123 10.69 10.97 -7.26
N LYS A 124 10.63 10.48 -8.51
CA LYS A 124 9.85 11.10 -9.58
C LYS A 124 8.35 10.93 -9.29
N CYS A 125 7.80 11.83 -8.49
CA CYS A 125 6.41 11.85 -8.05
C CYS A 125 5.69 13.11 -8.54
N ARG A 126 4.36 13.02 -8.66
CA ARG A 126 3.49 14.17 -8.92
C ARG A 126 2.37 14.14 -7.89
N VAL A 127 2.15 15.25 -7.18
CA VAL A 127 0.96 15.42 -6.33
C VAL A 127 -0.25 15.50 -7.26
N ILE A 128 -1.20 14.57 -7.09
CA ILE A 128 -2.40 14.50 -7.92
C ILE A 128 -3.53 15.32 -7.30
N ASP A 129 -3.63 15.29 -5.97
CA ASP A 129 -4.69 15.93 -5.19
C ASP A 129 -4.22 16.17 -3.74
N GLU A 130 -4.87 17.07 -3.03
CA GLU A 130 -4.64 17.34 -1.61
C GLU A 130 -5.95 17.24 -0.83
N TYR A 131 -5.95 16.53 0.29
CA TYR A 131 -7.14 16.33 1.12
C TYR A 131 -6.93 16.87 2.52
N LEU A 132 -7.95 17.53 3.06
CA LEU A 132 -8.04 17.86 4.49
C LEU A 132 -8.78 16.73 5.22
N VAL A 133 -8.08 16.00 6.08
CA VAL A 133 -8.72 14.93 6.88
C VAL A 133 -9.17 15.51 8.21
N LEU A 134 -10.48 15.72 8.34
CA LEU A 134 -11.10 16.06 9.61
C LEU A 134 -11.42 14.77 10.36
N TYR A 135 -10.58 14.41 11.33
CA TYR A 135 -10.84 13.27 12.20
C TYR A 135 -10.73 13.68 13.66
N LYS A 136 -11.63 13.12 14.49
CA LYS A 136 -11.57 13.22 15.94
C LYS A 136 -11.28 11.83 16.47
N ARG A 137 -10.17 11.68 17.20
CA ARG A 137 -9.94 10.45 17.98
C ARG A 137 -10.99 10.41 19.08
N LEU A 138 -11.97 9.54 18.95
CA LEU A 138 -12.92 9.26 20.02
C LEU A 138 -12.14 8.53 21.13
N LYS A 139 -12.29 9.00 22.37
CA LYS A 139 -11.73 8.36 23.56
C LYS A 139 -12.63 7.22 24.00
#